data_AF-A0A2S9GLH4-F1
#
_entry.id   AF-A0A2S9GLH4-F1
#
_cell.length_a   1.000
_cell.length_b   1.000
_cell.length_c   1.000
_cell.angle_alpha   90.00
_cell.angle_beta   90.00
_cell.angle_gamma   90.00
#
_symmetry.space_group_name_H-M   'P 1'
#
loop_
_entity.id
_entity.type
_entity.pdbx_description
1 polymer ?
#
loop_
_entity_poly.entity_id
_entity_poly.type
_entity_poly.pdbx_seq_one_letter_code
_entity_poly.pdbx_strand_id
1 'polypeptide(L)'
;GKAIEERGADFSISDVARTVGVTRQTVYRYFSSTEALLVAAAVHAVDGFLDRLTAHMTGITEPSAAVTEAVATALEWLPRE
;
A
#
# COMPACT_ATOMS: atom_id res chain seq x y z
N GLY A 1 -0.87 -0.51 -8.87
CA GLY A 1 0.46 -1.07 -8.61
C GLY A 1 1.37 -0.84 -9.79
N LYS A 2 1.25 -1.66 -10.84
CA LYS A 2 2.16 -1.75 -12.00
C LYS A 2 3.04 -0.53 -12.37
N ALA A 3 2.46 0.62 -12.70
CA ALA A 3 3.28 1.78 -13.10
C ALA A 3 4.16 2.35 -11.97
N ILE A 4 3.72 2.25 -10.71
CA ILE A 4 4.47 2.65 -9.52
C ILE A 4 5.53 1.59 -9.19
N GLU A 5 5.18 0.30 -9.32
CA GLU A 5 6.11 -0.82 -9.15
C GLU A 5 7.24 -0.82 -10.18
N GLU A 6 6.95 -0.46 -11.44
CA GLU A 6 7.91 -0.48 -12.55
C GLU A 6 8.88 0.71 -12.54
N ARG A 7 8.52 1.86 -11.95
CA ARG A 7 9.31 3.11 -12.03
C ARG A 7 9.63 3.78 -10.70
N GLY A 8 9.12 3.27 -9.58
CA GLY A 8 9.38 3.87 -8.26
C GLY A 8 8.99 5.34 -8.20
N ALA A 9 9.87 6.18 -7.63
CA ALA A 9 9.63 7.62 -7.43
C ALA A 9 9.52 8.44 -8.73
N ASP A 10 9.91 7.89 -9.89
CA ASP A 10 9.94 8.58 -11.19
C ASP A 10 8.65 8.40 -12.02
N PHE A 11 7.59 7.80 -11.45
CA PHE A 11 6.31 7.67 -12.17
C PHE A 11 5.56 9.01 -12.27
N SER A 12 4.86 9.24 -13.38
CA SER A 12 3.98 10.40 -13.54
C SER A 12 2.50 10.00 -13.57
N ILE A 13 1.61 10.96 -13.27
CA ILE A 13 0.16 10.76 -13.43
C ILE A 13 -0.23 10.37 -14.86
N SER A 14 0.58 10.76 -15.85
CA SER A 14 0.44 10.37 -17.25
C SER A 14 0.68 8.89 -17.47
N ASP A 15 1.63 8.30 -16.75
CA ASP A 15 1.95 6.89 -16.85
C ASP A 15 0.83 6.06 -16.25
N VAL A 16 0.26 6.51 -15.14
CA VAL A 16 -0.93 5.89 -14.54
C VAL A 16 -2.11 5.97 -15.50
N ALA A 17 -2.42 7.16 -16.00
CA ALA A 17 -3.51 7.36 -16.97
C ALA A 17 -3.37 6.44 -18.20
N ARG A 18 -2.16 6.35 -18.76
CA ARG A 18 -1.84 5.45 -19.88
C ARG A 18 -2.02 3.98 -19.51
N THR A 19 -1.54 3.56 -18.34
CA THR A 19 -1.59 2.16 -17.88
C THR A 19 -3.02 1.68 -17.69
N VAL A 20 -3.91 2.53 -17.17
CA VAL A 20 -5.31 2.19 -16.90
C VAL A 20 -6.23 2.54 -18.10
N GLY A 21 -5.70 3.16 -19.15
CA GLY A 21 -6.46 3.51 -20.36
C GLY A 21 -7.42 4.69 -20.21
N VAL A 22 -7.13 5.62 -19.30
CA VAL A 22 -7.96 6.80 -19.02
C VAL A 22 -7.19 8.11 -19.26
N THR A 23 -7.88 9.25 -19.23
CA THR A 23 -7.22 10.57 -19.33
C THR A 23 -6.66 11.01 -17.98
N ARG A 24 -5.67 11.93 -17.97
CA ARG A 24 -5.20 12.55 -16.71
C ARG A 24 -6.34 13.21 -15.92
N GLN A 25 -7.28 13.85 -16.62
CA GLN A 25 -8.44 14.50 -15.99
C GLN A 25 -9.37 13.48 -15.32
N THR A 26 -9.54 12.30 -15.93
CA THR A 26 -10.24 11.18 -15.31
C THR A 26 -9.54 10.72 -14.05
N VAL A 27 -8.20 10.61 -14.03
CA VAL A 27 -7.45 10.25 -12.82
C VAL A 27 -7.63 11.32 -11.73
N TYR A 28 -7.50 12.60 -12.06
CA TYR A 28 -7.70 13.70 -11.10
C TYR A 28 -9.11 13.77 -10.51
N ARG A 29 -10.11 13.28 -11.23
CA ARG A 29 -11.48 13.16 -10.71
C ARG A 29 -11.58 12.18 -9.52
N TYR A 30 -10.74 11.15 -9.50
CA TYR A 30 -10.71 10.15 -8.41
C TYR A 30 -9.66 10.47 -7.35
N PHE A 31 -8.56 11.13 -7.73
CA PHE A 31 -7.46 11.47 -6.83
C PHE A 31 -7.09 12.94 -7.00
N SER A 32 -7.30 13.75 -5.96
CA SER A 32 -7.08 15.20 -6.00
C SER A 32 -5.62 15.61 -6.26
N SER A 33 -4.66 14.70 -6.03
CA SER A 33 -3.23 14.92 -6.28
C SER A 33 -2.49 13.61 -6.57
N THR A 34 -1.25 13.71 -7.04
CA THR A 34 -0.34 12.57 -7.15
C THR A 34 -0.07 11.92 -5.79
N GLU A 35 0.02 12.73 -4.73
CA GLU A 35 0.18 12.24 -3.35
C GLU A 35 -1.03 11.43 -2.90
N ALA A 36 -2.26 11.91 -3.16
CA ALA A 36 -3.48 11.18 -2.82
C ALA A 36 -3.54 9.82 -3.54
N LEU A 37 -3.11 9.76 -4.80
CA LEU A 37 -2.98 8.51 -5.54
C LEU A 37 -1.91 7.58 -4.94
N LEU A 38 -0.76 8.12 -4.54
CA LEU A 38 0.32 7.36 -3.91
C LEU A 38 -0.13 6.75 -2.58
N VAL A 39 -0.78 7.53 -1.73
CA VAL A 39 -1.32 7.05 -0.45
C VAL A 39 -2.35 5.94 -0.71
N ALA A 40 -3.28 6.14 -1.63
CA ALA A 40 -4.27 5.12 -1.97
C ALA A 40 -3.63 3.83 -2.53
N ALA A 41 -2.61 3.96 -3.37
CA ALA A 41 -1.87 2.82 -3.89
C ALA A 41 -1.08 2.08 -2.80
N ALA A 42 -0.46 2.82 -1.87
CA ALA A 42 0.27 2.25 -0.75
C ALA A 42 -0.66 1.49 0.21
N VAL A 43 -1.82 2.07 0.57
CA VAL A 43 -2.84 1.40 1.37
C VAL A 43 -3.29 0.11 0.68
N HIS A 44 -3.62 0.19 -0.61
CA HIS A 44 -4.05 -0.99 -1.34
C HIS A 44 -2.97 -2.08 -1.44
N ALA A 45 -1.69 -1.70 -1.54
CA ALA A 45 -0.59 -2.65 -1.57
C ALA A 45 -0.41 -3.40 -0.25
N VAL A 46 -0.80 -2.80 0.89
CA VAL A 46 -0.65 -3.43 2.22
C VAL A 46 -1.91 -4.14 2.73
N ASP A 47 -3.06 -4.03 2.05
CA ASP A 47 -4.33 -4.63 2.50
C ASP A 47 -4.18 -6.13 2.86
N GLY A 48 -3.62 -6.94 1.94
CA GLY A 48 -3.43 -8.38 2.17
C GLY A 48 -2.36 -8.72 3.22
N PHE A 49 -1.43 -7.80 3.49
CA PHE A 49 -0.48 -7.93 4.60
C PHE A 49 -1.19 -7.67 5.94
N LEU A 50 -1.97 -6.60 6.04
CA LEU A 50 -2.70 -6.24 7.25
C LEU A 50 -3.74 -7.30 7.65
N ASP A 51 -4.40 -7.93 6.68
CA ASP A 51 -5.32 -9.04 6.95
C ASP A 51 -4.60 -10.24 7.61
N ARG A 52 -3.44 -10.62 7.08
CA ARG A 52 -2.63 -11.72 7.64
C ARG A 52 -2.04 -11.36 9.00
N LEU A 53 -1.57 -10.12 9.17
CA LEU A 53 -1.08 -9.63 10.46
C LEU A 53 -2.19 -9.65 11.51
N THR A 54 -3.38 -9.18 11.15
CA THR A 54 -4.56 -9.21 12.03
C THR A 54 -4.91 -10.64 12.45
N ALA A 55 -4.92 -11.59 11.50
CA ALA A 55 -5.16 -13.00 11.79
C ALA A 55 -4.11 -13.56 12.76
N HIS A 56 -2.82 -13.25 12.54
CA HIS A 56 -1.71 -13.69 13.39
C HIS A 56 -1.78 -13.13 14.81
N MET A 57 -2.23 -11.88 14.97
CA MET A 57 -2.38 -11.23 16.27
C MET A 57 -3.57 -11.76 17.10
N THR A 58 -4.38 -12.66 16.56
CA THR A 58 -5.58 -13.19 17.25
C THR A 58 -5.20 -13.84 18.59
N GLY A 59 -5.78 -13.34 19.68
CA GLY A 59 -5.55 -13.86 21.03
C GLY A 59 -4.46 -13.12 21.81
N ILE A 60 -3.75 -12.16 21.20
CA ILE A 60 -2.81 -11.28 21.90
C ILE A 60 -3.55 -10.04 22.38
N THR A 61 -3.80 -9.95 23.67
CA THR A 61 -4.61 -8.86 24.26
C THR A 61 -3.81 -7.90 25.12
N GLU A 62 -2.59 -8.25 25.51
CA GLU A 62 -1.72 -7.39 26.31
C GLU A 62 -1.07 -6.33 25.37
N PRO A 63 -1.26 -5.02 25.62
CA PRO A 63 -0.84 -3.99 24.68
C PRO A 63 0.64 -3.98 24.34
N SER A 64 1.52 -4.22 25.31
CA SER A 64 2.97 -4.18 25.05
C SER A 64 3.40 -5.37 24.17
N ALA A 65 2.87 -6.56 24.44
CA ALA A 65 3.06 -7.77 23.65
C ALA A 65 2.48 -7.63 22.25
N ALA A 66 1.30 -7.01 22.11
CA ALA A 66 0.69 -6.77 20.80
C ALA A 66 1.56 -5.86 19.92
N VAL A 67 2.12 -4.78 20.47
CA VAL A 67 3.01 -3.88 19.72
C VAL A 67 4.32 -4.59 19.34
N THR A 68 4.94 -5.30 20.29
CA THR A 68 6.18 -6.05 20.02
C THR A 68 5.97 -7.11 18.94
N GLU A 69 4.90 -7.91 19.03
CA GLU A 69 4.58 -8.95 18.05
C GLU A 69 4.29 -8.35 16.68
N ALA A 70 3.51 -7.27 16.60
CA ALA A 70 3.17 -6.62 15.34
C ALA A 70 4.43 -6.10 14.61
N VAL A 71 5.34 -5.44 15.34
CA VAL A 71 6.60 -4.93 14.78
C VAL A 71 7.51 -6.07 14.36
N ALA A 72 7.69 -7.09 15.21
CA ALA A 72 8.51 -8.26 14.89
C ALA A 72 8.00 -8.98 13.63
N THR A 73 6.69 -9.26 13.58
CA THR A 73 6.04 -9.90 12.44
C THR A 73 6.21 -9.08 11.16
N ALA A 74 6.02 -7.76 11.22
CA ALA A 74 6.24 -6.88 10.07
C ALA A 74 7.70 -6.97 9.56
N LEU A 75 8.69 -6.92 10.46
CA LEU A 75 10.11 -7.03 10.09
C LEU A 75 10.48 -8.39 9.50
N GLU A 76 9.82 -9.46 9.92
CA GLU A 76 10.06 -10.82 9.41
C GLU A 76 9.36 -11.12 8.09
N TRP A 77 8.23 -10.46 7.82
CA TRP A 77 7.39 -10.74 6.67
C TRP A 77 7.67 -9.81 5.50
N LEU A 78 7.91 -8.51 5.75
CA LEU A 78 8.18 -7.52 4.71
C LEU A 78 9.36 -7.87 3.77
N PRO A 79 10.48 -8.47 4.22
CA PRO A 79 11.57 -8.85 3.31
C PRO A 79 11.21 -10.00 2.35
N ARG A 80 10.07 -10.66 2.56
CA ARG A 80 9.62 -11.82 1.78
C ARG A 80 8.41 -11.52 0.88
N GLU A 81 7.91 -10.28 0.91
CA GLU A 81 6.86 -9.76 0.03
C GLU A 81 7.43 -9.35 -1.34
#